data_AF-A0A2D5FHJ7-F1
#
_entry.id   AF-A0A2D5FHJ7-F1
#
_cell.length_a   1.000
_cell.length_b   1.000
_cell.length_c   1.000
_cell.angle_alpha   90.00
_cell.angle_beta   90.00
_cell.angle_gamma   90.00
#
_symmetry.space_group_name_H-M   'P 1'
#
loop_
_entity.id
_entity.type
_entity.pdbx_description
1 polymer ?
#
loop_
_entity_poly.entity_id
_entity_poly.type
_entity_poly.pdbx_seq_one_letter_code
_entity_poly.pdbx_strand_id
1 'polypeptide(L)'
;MRLIEALLTNLLIVGFVATLLLISISAFGQTKGTLENPSQGSYTRSIYMFSGWACDAELIEIVVDGGSGQKAAYGTDRGDTVSICGDSDNGFGLLYNMSNLGTAEHTAVAFADGLEIGRSTFNVQV
;
A
#
# COMPACT_ATOMS: atom_id res chain seq x y z
N MET A 1 -24.31 7.95 -50.72
CA MET A 1 -22.84 7.96 -50.54
C MET A 1 -22.41 8.70 -49.28
N ARG A 2 -22.75 9.99 -49.10
CA ARG A 2 -22.34 10.78 -47.91
C ARG A 2 -22.83 10.28 -46.55
N LEU A 3 -24.00 9.63 -46.47
CA LEU A 3 -24.54 9.07 -45.23
C LEU A 3 -23.81 7.79 -44.76
N ILE A 4 -23.27 7.00 -45.70
CA ILE A 4 -22.54 5.76 -45.38
C ILE A 4 -21.15 6.11 -44.85
N GLU A 5 -20.49 7.11 -45.44
CA GLU A 5 -19.19 7.66 -44.99
C GLU A 5 -19.25 8.20 -43.55
N ALA A 6 -20.31 8.96 -43.22
CA ALA A 6 -20.55 9.51 -41.89
C ALA A 6 -20.83 8.42 -40.83
N LEU A 7 -21.54 7.36 -41.22
CA LEU A 7 -21.80 6.22 -40.35
C LEU A 7 -20.53 5.41 -40.08
N LEU A 8 -19.70 5.22 -41.11
CA LEU A 8 -18.44 4.48 -41.01
C LEU A 8 -17.40 5.23 -40.15
N THR A 9 -17.32 6.55 -40.31
CA THR A 9 -16.43 7.41 -39.49
C THR A 9 -16.86 7.44 -38.03
N ASN A 10 -18.16 7.56 -37.73
CA ASN A 10 -18.65 7.48 -36.34
C ASN A 10 -18.40 6.10 -35.71
N LEU A 11 -18.56 5.01 -36.47
CA LEU A 11 -18.30 3.66 -35.96
C LEU A 11 -16.81 3.44 -35.66
N LEU A 12 -15.92 3.99 -36.50
CA LEU A 12 -14.47 3.98 -36.27
C LEU A 12 -14.06 4.82 -35.05
N ILE A 13 -14.65 6.00 -34.87
CA ILE A 13 -14.38 6.87 -33.71
C ILE A 13 -14.85 6.20 -32.41
N VAL A 14 -16.05 5.63 -32.39
CA VAL A 14 -16.57 4.91 -31.21
C VAL A 14 -15.71 3.69 -30.89
N GLY A 15 -15.27 2.93 -31.91
CA GLY A 15 -14.35 1.81 -31.72
C GLY A 15 -13.00 2.22 -31.16
N PHE A 16 -12.44 3.35 -31.62
CA PHE A 16 -11.16 3.89 -31.14
C PHE A 16 -11.25 4.44 -29.72
N VAL A 17 -12.33 5.15 -29.38
CA VAL A 17 -12.59 5.65 -28.01
C VAL A 17 -12.83 4.49 -27.05
N ALA A 18 -13.57 3.45 -27.45
CA ALA A 18 -13.79 2.25 -26.64
C ALA A 18 -12.51 1.47 -26.38
N THR A 19 -11.60 1.38 -27.37
CA THR A 19 -10.28 0.73 -27.19
C THR A 19 -9.35 1.55 -26.30
N LEU A 20 -9.35 2.89 -26.41
CA LEU A 20 -8.63 3.78 -25.49
C LEU A 20 -9.11 3.64 -24.04
N LEU A 21 -10.42 3.51 -23.81
CA LEU A 21 -10.99 3.33 -22.46
C LEU A 21 -10.60 1.99 -21.81
N LEU A 22 -10.39 0.94 -22.61
CA LEU A 22 -10.03 -0.40 -22.14
C LEU A 22 -8.53 -0.54 -21.79
N ILE A 23 -7.66 0.31 -22.35
CA ILE A 23 -6.22 0.31 -22.06
C ILE A 23 -5.91 0.98 -20.71
N SER A 24 -6.83 1.80 -20.18
CA SER A 24 -6.67 2.49 -18.89
C SER A 24 -7.05 1.65 -17.67
N ILE A 25 -7.39 0.37 -17.85
CA ILE A 25 -7.48 -0.56 -16.72
C ILE A 25 -6.05 -0.95 -16.36
N SER A 26 -5.32 -0.03 -15.74
CA SER A 26 -4.08 -0.35 -15.05
C SER A 26 -4.38 -1.52 -14.14
N ALA A 27 -3.80 -2.68 -14.46
CA ALA A 27 -3.74 -3.77 -13.51
C ALA A 27 -3.00 -3.20 -12.30
N PHE A 28 -3.73 -2.86 -11.24
CA PHE A 28 -3.13 -2.60 -9.95
C PHE A 28 -2.44 -3.91 -9.57
N GLY A 29 -1.16 -4.01 -9.92
CA GLY A 29 -0.31 -5.07 -9.42
C GLY A 29 -0.42 -5.00 -7.90
N GLN A 30 -0.72 -6.13 -7.27
CA GLN A 30 -0.71 -6.18 -5.82
C GLN A 30 0.72 -5.84 -5.37
N THR A 31 0.91 -4.65 -4.80
CA THR A 31 2.19 -4.26 -4.22
C THR A 31 2.59 -5.34 -3.23
N LYS A 32 3.77 -5.94 -3.45
CA LYS A 32 4.33 -6.91 -2.51
C LYS A 32 4.90 -6.14 -1.34
N GLY A 33 4.69 -6.67 -0.14
CA GLY A 33 5.24 -6.09 1.06
C GLY A 33 4.86 -6.89 2.28
N THR A 34 5.27 -6.39 3.45
CA THR A 34 4.90 -6.96 4.74
C THR A 34 5.04 -5.91 5.82
N LEU A 35 4.16 -6.00 6.83
CA LEU A 35 4.32 -5.34 8.12
C LEU A 35 5.08 -6.30 9.05
N GLU A 36 6.31 -5.95 9.40
CA GLU A 36 7.18 -6.82 10.21
C GLU A 36 7.09 -6.49 11.69
N ASN A 37 6.92 -5.20 12.01
CA ASN A 37 6.84 -4.71 13.38
C ASN A 37 5.61 -3.82 13.58
N PRO A 38 4.86 -3.98 14.70
CA PRO A 38 5.02 -5.01 15.72
C PRO A 38 4.76 -6.42 15.16
N SER A 39 5.50 -7.42 15.62
CA SER A 39 5.23 -8.80 15.23
C SER A 39 3.96 -9.33 15.90
N GLN A 40 3.34 -10.34 15.30
CA GLN A 40 2.10 -10.93 15.81
C GLN A 40 2.25 -11.39 17.26
N GLY A 41 1.35 -10.91 18.14
CA GLY A 41 1.32 -11.22 19.57
C GLY A 41 2.41 -10.54 20.41
N SER A 42 3.19 -9.64 19.82
CA SER A 42 4.25 -8.91 20.53
C SER A 42 3.73 -7.89 21.53
N TYR A 43 4.63 -7.36 22.35
CA TYR A 43 4.36 -6.32 23.33
C TYR A 43 5.13 -5.06 23.00
N THR A 44 4.45 -3.92 23.03
CA THR A 44 5.01 -2.60 22.76
C THR A 44 4.69 -1.63 23.88
N ARG A 45 5.48 -0.57 24.00
CA ARG A 45 5.35 0.46 25.04
C ARG A 45 5.94 1.77 24.55
N SER A 46 5.51 2.88 25.14
CA SER A 46 6.08 4.22 24.90
C SER A 46 6.17 4.54 23.39
N ILE A 47 7.31 5.00 22.89
CA ILE A 47 7.57 5.18 21.47
C ILE A 47 8.05 3.85 20.87
N TYR A 48 7.38 3.41 19.81
CA TYR A 48 7.74 2.20 19.06
C TYR A 48 7.66 2.49 17.55
N MET A 49 8.36 1.70 16.73
CA MET A 49 8.38 1.87 15.29
C MET A 49 7.57 0.79 14.59
N PHE A 50 6.51 1.19 13.88
CA PHE A 50 5.95 0.33 12.84
C PHE A 50 6.96 0.25 11.70
N SER A 51 7.30 -0.95 11.23
CA SER A 51 8.27 -1.11 10.15
C SER A 51 8.01 -2.34 9.30
N GLY A 52 8.54 -2.32 8.09
CA GLY A 52 8.44 -3.42 7.15
C GLY A 52 9.11 -3.08 5.82
N TRP A 53 8.63 -3.71 4.75
CA TRP A 53 9.03 -3.38 3.39
C TRP A 53 7.88 -3.46 2.40
N ALA A 54 7.99 -2.75 1.29
CA ALA A 54 7.08 -2.79 0.15
C ALA A 54 7.85 -2.52 -1.15
N CYS A 55 7.48 -3.17 -2.24
CA CYS A 55 8.05 -2.88 -3.56
C CYS A 55 7.29 -1.72 -4.23
N ASP A 56 8.00 -0.83 -4.94
CA ASP A 56 7.41 0.16 -5.85
C ASP A 56 6.29 1.05 -5.23
N ALA A 57 6.34 1.35 -3.94
CA ALA A 57 5.27 2.10 -3.27
C ALA A 57 5.41 3.63 -3.41
N GLU A 58 4.34 4.35 -3.76
CA GLU A 58 4.33 5.82 -3.72
C GLU A 58 3.96 6.34 -2.32
N LEU A 59 3.10 5.60 -1.62
CA LEU A 59 2.63 5.93 -0.28
C LEU A 59 2.50 4.67 0.58
N ILE A 60 3.10 4.72 1.78
CA ILE A 60 2.86 3.75 2.84
C ILE A 60 2.02 4.39 3.94
N GLU A 61 0.93 3.72 4.31
CA GLU A 61 0.08 4.12 5.44
C GLU A 61 -0.04 3.00 6.46
N ILE A 62 0.00 3.36 7.74
CA ILE A 62 -0.31 2.47 8.86
C ILE A 62 -1.66 2.86 9.44
N VAL A 63 -2.58 1.91 9.50
CA VAL A 63 -3.89 2.06 10.12
C VAL A 63 -3.93 1.19 11.38
N VAL A 64 -4.19 1.81 12.53
CA VAL A 64 -4.38 1.11 13.80
C VAL A 64 -5.86 1.12 14.16
N ASP A 65 -6.42 -0.06 14.46
CA ASP A 65 -7.81 -0.29 14.87
C ASP A 65 -8.86 0.34 13.93
N GLY A 66 -8.57 0.40 12.63
CA GLY A 66 -9.45 1.01 11.63
C GLY A 66 -9.53 2.54 11.69
N GLY A 67 -8.61 3.19 12.41
CA GLY A 67 -8.49 4.65 12.47
C GLY A 67 -7.96 5.29 11.19
N SER A 68 -7.51 6.55 11.29
CA SER A 68 -6.92 7.27 10.15
C SER A 68 -5.55 6.73 9.75
N GLY A 69 -5.32 6.56 8.45
CA GLY A 69 -4.01 6.22 7.88
C GLY A 69 -2.93 7.21 8.28
N GLN A 70 -1.85 6.71 8.88
CA GLN A 70 -0.67 7.48 9.24
C GLN A 70 0.43 7.21 8.22
N LYS A 71 0.93 8.27 7.55
CA LYS A 71 1.99 8.13 6.55
C LYS A 71 3.30 7.67 7.19
N ALA A 72 3.86 6.58 6.70
CA ALA A 72 5.22 6.12 7.04
C ALA A 72 6.26 6.74 6.09
N ALA A 73 7.50 6.88 6.57
CA ALA A 73 8.63 7.12 5.70
C ALA A 73 8.95 5.83 4.92
N TYR A 74 9.35 5.95 3.66
CA TYR A 74 9.66 4.86 2.74
C TYR A 74 10.92 5.18 1.94
N GLY A 75 11.64 4.17 1.44
CA GLY A 75 12.86 4.36 0.64
C GLY A 75 14.16 3.97 1.33
N THR A 76 14.14 3.32 2.50
CA THR A 76 15.38 2.90 3.18
C THR A 76 15.89 1.57 2.63
N ASP A 77 17.21 1.38 2.62
CA ASP A 77 17.85 0.18 2.08
C ASP A 77 17.44 -1.13 2.79
N ARG A 78 17.13 -2.15 2.00
CA ARG A 78 16.67 -3.51 2.34
C ARG A 78 17.19 -4.49 1.29
N GLY A 79 18.49 -4.74 1.31
CA GLY A 79 19.15 -5.67 0.35
C GLY A 79 18.57 -7.10 0.34
N ASP A 80 17.92 -7.53 1.42
CA ASP A 80 17.22 -8.82 1.51
C ASP A 80 16.00 -8.93 0.56
N THR A 81 15.47 -7.78 0.10
CA THR A 81 14.26 -7.71 -0.74
C THR A 81 14.54 -7.70 -2.24
N VAL A 82 15.80 -7.60 -2.68
CA VAL A 82 16.20 -7.45 -4.09
C VAL A 82 15.67 -8.58 -4.98
N SER A 83 15.68 -9.82 -4.49
CA SER A 83 15.17 -10.96 -5.26
C SER A 83 13.65 -10.94 -5.47
N ILE A 84 12.93 -10.09 -4.72
CA ILE A 84 11.47 -9.98 -4.71
C ILE A 84 11.00 -8.71 -5.43
N CYS A 85 11.65 -7.58 -5.15
CA CYS A 85 11.29 -6.25 -5.67
C CYS A 85 12.10 -5.83 -6.91
N GLY A 86 13.34 -6.33 -7.07
CA GLY A 86 14.23 -5.93 -8.16
C GLY A 86 15.20 -4.79 -7.81
N ASP A 87 15.03 -4.16 -6.64
CA ASP A 87 15.85 -3.10 -6.06
C ASP A 87 15.94 -3.26 -4.52
N SER A 88 16.48 -2.27 -3.81
CA SER A 88 16.70 -2.36 -2.37
C SER A 88 16.11 -1.22 -1.54
N ASP A 89 15.60 -0.14 -2.11
CA ASP A 89 15.02 1.00 -1.39
C ASP A 89 13.58 0.73 -0.91
N ASN A 90 13.34 -0.49 -0.39
CA ASN A 90 12.01 -1.00 -0.11
C ASN A 90 11.57 -0.85 1.36
N GLY A 91 12.42 -0.36 2.26
CA GLY A 91 12.09 -0.29 3.67
C GLY A 91 11.19 0.89 4.02
N PHE A 92 10.26 0.67 4.95
CA PHE A 92 9.45 1.73 5.55
C PHE A 92 9.49 1.74 7.08
N GLY A 93 9.21 2.90 7.67
CA GLY A 93 9.15 3.10 9.12
C GLY A 93 8.27 4.26 9.56
N LEU A 94 7.53 4.07 10.65
CA LEU A 94 6.76 5.12 11.34
C LEU A 94 7.00 5.03 12.85
N LEU A 95 7.62 6.06 13.43
CA LEU A 95 7.66 6.24 14.88
C LEU A 95 6.28 6.64 15.38
N TYR A 96 5.78 5.93 16.40
CA TYR A 96 4.45 6.15 16.95
C TYR A 96 4.49 6.11 18.47
N ASN A 97 3.73 7.02 19.10
CA ASN A 97 3.55 7.03 20.55
C ASN A 97 2.42 6.07 20.94
N MET A 98 2.77 4.88 21.41
CA MET A 98 1.83 3.83 21.82
C MET A 98 0.97 4.24 23.01
N SER A 99 1.39 5.25 23.79
CA SER A 99 0.54 5.81 24.86
C SER A 99 -0.78 6.40 24.35
N ASN A 100 -0.88 6.71 23.05
CA ASN A 100 -2.13 7.16 22.43
C ASN A 100 -3.18 6.05 22.26
N LEU A 101 -2.78 4.77 22.34
CA LEU A 101 -3.67 3.62 22.16
C LEU A 101 -4.25 3.09 23.49
N GLY A 102 -3.52 3.28 24.60
CA GLY A 102 -3.86 2.73 25.92
C GLY A 102 -3.40 1.27 26.10
N THR A 103 -3.53 0.72 27.30
CA THR A 103 -3.20 -0.69 27.57
C THR A 103 -4.32 -1.59 27.05
N ALA A 104 -4.10 -2.22 25.90
CA ALA A 104 -4.98 -3.24 25.32
C ALA A 104 -4.25 -4.04 24.22
N GLU A 105 -4.97 -4.99 23.62
CA GLU A 105 -4.61 -5.55 22.33
C GLU A 105 -5.10 -4.62 21.20
N HIS A 106 -4.25 -4.39 20.20
CA HIS A 106 -4.50 -3.53 19.05
C HIS A 106 -4.14 -4.26 17.76
N THR A 107 -4.72 -3.85 16.64
CA THR A 107 -4.37 -4.36 15.31
C THR A 107 -3.85 -3.23 14.42
N ALA A 108 -2.68 -3.42 13.83
CA ALA A 108 -2.15 -2.56 12.79
C ALA A 108 -2.23 -3.24 11.42
N VAL A 109 -2.54 -2.44 10.41
CA VAL A 109 -2.54 -2.83 8.99
C VAL A 109 -1.68 -1.84 8.23
N ALA A 110 -0.73 -2.35 7.43
CA ALA A 110 0.05 -1.56 6.51
C ALA A 110 -0.57 -1.62 5.11
N PHE A 111 -0.68 -0.45 4.49
CA PHE A 111 -1.13 -0.29 3.12
C PHE A 111 -0.02 0.32 2.27
N ALA A 112 0.16 -0.19 1.06
CA ALA A 112 0.92 0.46 0.00
C ALA A 112 -0.04 0.86 -1.11
N ASP A 113 -0.13 2.17 -1.39
CA ASP A 113 -0.99 2.73 -2.44
C ASP A 113 -2.47 2.28 -2.31
N GLY A 114 -2.94 2.16 -1.06
CA GLY A 114 -4.28 1.71 -0.72
C GLY A 114 -4.50 0.18 -0.71
N LEU A 115 -3.48 -0.62 -1.02
CA LEU A 115 -3.52 -2.07 -0.98
C LEU A 115 -2.91 -2.60 0.32
N GLU A 116 -3.62 -3.49 1.01
CA GLU A 116 -3.09 -4.12 2.22
C GLU A 116 -1.87 -5.00 1.88
N ILE A 117 -0.75 -4.73 2.55
CA ILE A 117 0.50 -5.49 2.42
C ILE A 117 0.85 -6.27 3.69
N GLY A 118 0.22 -5.98 4.83
CA GLY A 118 0.47 -6.74 6.05
C GLY A 118 -0.44 -6.32 7.20
N ARG A 119 -0.65 -7.26 8.13
CA ARG A 119 -1.41 -7.03 9.36
C ARG A 119 -0.72 -7.69 10.54
N SER A 120 -0.88 -7.10 11.71
CA SER A 120 -0.38 -7.66 12.96
C SER A 120 -1.25 -7.22 14.13
N THR A 121 -1.56 -8.16 15.02
CA THR A 121 -2.18 -7.88 16.31
C THR A 121 -1.11 -7.90 17.40
N PHE A 122 -1.06 -6.88 18.25
CA PHE A 122 -0.03 -6.68 19.27
C PHE A 122 -0.62 -6.06 20.53
N ASN A 123 0.09 -6.19 21.65
CA ASN A 123 -0.32 -5.68 22.95
C ASN A 123 0.45 -4.40 23.28
N VAL A 124 -0.25 -3.41 23.83
CA VAL A 124 0.36 -2.19 24.39
C VAL A 124 0.31 -2.25 25.91
N GLN A 125 1.41 -1.86 26.56
CA GLN A 125 1.48 -1.64 28.01
C GLN A 125 2.02 -0.23 28.25
N VAL A 126 1.19 0.66 28.81
CA VAL A 126 1.57 2.04 29.18
C VAL A 126 2.10 2.16 30.60
#